data_AF-A0A7X8RMF3-F1
#
_entry.id   AF-A0A7X8RMF3-F1
#
_cell.length_a   1.000
_cell.length_b   1.000
_cell.length_c   1.000
_cell.angle_alpha   90.00
_cell.angle_beta   90.00
_cell.angle_gamma   90.00
#
_symmetry.space_group_name_H-M   'P 1'
#
loop_
_entity.id
_entity.type
_entity.pdbx_description
1 polymer ?
#
loop_
_entity_poly.entity_id
_entity_poly.type
_entity_poly.pdbx_seq_one_letter_code
_entity_poly.pdbx_strand_id
1 'polypeptide(L)' 'MKKTLSIVFLFTSYFLNAQCAMCKAVVESGNASEAEGLNSGILYLMIFPYLLVGALLYFIIKNKRKNKI' A
#
# COMPACT_ATOMS: atom_id res chain seq x y z
N MET A 1 -17.58 7.58 18.76
CA MET A 1 -17.60 7.76 17.28
C MET A 1 -16.23 7.56 16.65
N LYS A 2 -15.20 8.37 16.94
CA LYS A 2 -13.85 8.20 16.34
C LYS A 2 -13.18 6.85 16.65
N LYS A 3 -13.24 6.38 17.90
CA LYS A 3 -12.68 5.07 18.31
C LYS A 3 -13.41 3.89 17.65
N THR A 4 -14.74 3.99 17.55
CA THR A 4 -15.58 2.99 16.87
C THR A 4 -15.26 2.92 15.37
N LEU A 5 -15.04 4.06 14.73
CA LEU A 5 -14.65 4.13 13.31
C LEU A 5 -13.24 3.56 13.06
N SER A 6 -12.28 3.82 13.95
CA SER A 6 -10.93 3.22 13.86
C SER A 6 -10.94 1.71 14.05
N ILE A 7 -11.80 1.19 14.93
CA ILE A 7 -11.93 -0.26 15.16
C ILE A 7 -12.54 -0.93 13.91
N VAL A 8 -13.59 -0.35 13.34
CA VAL A 8 -14.22 -0.85 12.10
C VAL A 8 -13.21 -0.88 10.94
N PHE A 9 -12.39 0.17 10.78
CA PHE A 9 -11.36 0.23 9.74
C PHE A 9 -10.28 -0.85 9.88
N LEU A 10 -9.87 -1.18 11.10
CA LEU A 10 -8.90 -2.26 11.36
C LEU A 10 -9.46 -3.65 11.04
N PHE A 11 -10.74 -3.89 11.38
CA PHE A 11 -11.39 -5.16 11.07
C PHE A 11 -11.64 -5.33 9.56
N THR A 12 -11.93 -4.26 8.81
CA THR A 12 -12.12 -4.36 7.36
C THR A 12 -10.87 -4.82 6.63
N SER A 13 -9.67 -4.47 7.09
CA SER A 13 -8.40 -4.88 6.47
C SER A 13 -8.17 -6.40 6.48
N TYR A 14 -8.70 -7.11 7.47
CA TYR A 14 -8.62 -8.58 7.55
C TYR A 14 -9.54 -9.27 6.53
N PHE A 15 -10.62 -8.61 6.12
CA PHE A 15 -11.57 -9.11 5.13
C PHE A 15 -11.27 -8.61 3.71
N LEU A 16 -10.24 -7.80 3.52
CA LEU A 16 -9.69 -7.49 2.20
C LEU A 16 -8.89 -8.70 1.69
N ASN A 17 -9.58 -9.81 1.42
CA ASN A 17 -9.09 -10.80 0.47
C ASN A 17 -8.80 -10.05 -0.83
N ALA A 18 -7.63 -10.29 -1.42
CA ALA A 18 -7.03 -9.55 -2.55
C ALA A 18 -8.08 -8.69 -3.29
N GLN A 19 -8.02 -7.38 -3.06
CA GLN A 19 -8.81 -6.38 -3.77
C GLN A 19 -8.40 -6.41 -5.23
N CYS A 20 -8.93 -7.37 -5.98
CA CYS A 20 -9.18 -7.35 -7.41
C CYS A 20 -9.73 -8.73 -7.79
N ALA A 21 -11.03 -8.79 -8.11
CA ALA A 21 -11.57 -9.88 -8.94
C ALA A 21 -10.76 -10.03 -10.24
N MET A 22 -10.11 -8.96 -10.73
CA MET A 22 -9.17 -8.99 -11.86
C MET A 22 -7.84 -9.72 -11.57
N CYS A 23 -7.14 -9.44 -10.46
CA CYS A 23 -5.87 -10.08 -10.14
C CYS A 23 -6.06 -11.58 -9.87
N LYS A 24 -7.18 -11.95 -9.23
CA LYS A 24 -7.55 -13.35 -9.03
C LYS A 24 -7.86 -14.05 -10.36
N ALA A 25 -8.65 -13.42 -11.24
CA ALA A 25 -8.96 -13.99 -12.55
C ALA A 25 -7.70 -14.23 -13.40
N VAL A 26 -6.78 -13.26 -13.47
CA VAL A 26 -5.51 -13.41 -14.22
C VAL A 26 -4.64 -14.52 -13.65
N VAL A 27 -4.60 -14.71 -12.33
CA VAL A 27 -3.82 -15.81 -11.71
C VAL A 27 -4.49 -17.17 -11.93
N GLU A 28 -5.82 -17.24 -11.91
CA GLU A 28 -6.56 -18.50 -12.06
C GLU A 28 -6.74 -18.92 -13.52
N SER A 29 -6.78 -17.97 -14.46
CA SER A 29 -6.95 -18.25 -15.90
C SER A 29 -5.67 -18.09 -16.73
N GLY A 30 -4.63 -17.49 -16.16
CA GLY A 30 -3.39 -17.16 -16.87
C GLY A 30 -2.30 -18.22 -16.74
N ASN A 31 -1.27 -18.08 -17.57
CA ASN A 31 -0.07 -18.91 -17.52
C ASN A 31 0.97 -18.36 -16.53
N ALA A 32 2.07 -19.11 -16.33
CA ALA A 32 3.12 -18.73 -15.38
C ALA A 32 3.73 -17.34 -15.63
N SER A 33 3.87 -16.95 -16.90
CA SER A 33 4.43 -15.64 -17.29
C SER A 33 3.50 -14.49 -16.88
N GLU A 34 2.19 -14.66 -17.04
CA GLU A 34 1.19 -13.66 -16.64
C GLU A 34 1.13 -13.50 -15.11
N ALA A 35 1.27 -14.60 -14.37
CA ALA A 35 1.36 -14.57 -12.91
C ALA A 35 2.64 -13.87 -12.40
N GLU A 36 3.78 -14.09 -13.06
CA GLU A 36 5.05 -13.42 -12.73
C GLU A 36 5.00 -11.91 -13.03
N GLY A 37 4.36 -11.53 -14.16
CA GLY A 37 4.10 -10.14 -14.51
C GLY A 37 3.25 -9.41 -13.46
N LEU A 38 2.22 -10.09 -12.92
CA LEU A 38 1.40 -9.55 -11.83
C LEU A 38 2.22 -9.32 -10.55
N ASN A 39 3.04 -10.29 -10.13
CA ASN A 39 3.88 -10.15 -8.93
C ASN A 39 4.85 -8.96 -9.06
N SER A 40 5.44 -8.82 -10.24
CA SER A 40 6.32 -7.68 -10.57
C SER A 40 5.57 -6.35 -10.50
N GLY A 41 4.32 -6.30 -10.99
CA GLY A 41 3.46 -5.13 -10.90
C GLY A 41 3.09 -4.75 -9.46
N ILE A 42 2.79 -5.73 -8.60
CA ILE A 42 2.51 -5.51 -7.18
C ILE A 42 3.75 -4.90 -6.49
N LEU A 43 4.93 -5.48 -6.71
CA LEU A 43 6.19 -4.94 -6.16
C LEU A 43 6.47 -3.52 -6.67
N TYR A 44 6.21 -3.26 -7.95
CA TYR A 44 6.36 -1.92 -8.54
C TYR A 44 5.43 -0.90 -7.88
N LEU A 45 4.17 -1.24 -7.61
CA LEU A 45 3.23 -0.31 -6.95
C LEU A 45 3.53 -0.14 -5.46
N MET A 46 4.00 -1.18 -4.77
CA MET A 46 4.35 -1.11 -3.35
C MET A 46 5.50 -0.14 -3.05
N ILE A 47 6.39 0.15 -4.00
CA ILE A 47 7.50 1.08 -3.79
C ILE A 47 7.02 2.51 -3.46
N PHE A 48 5.90 2.94 -4.04
CA PHE A 48 5.40 4.31 -3.93
C PHE A 48 5.02 4.69 -2.49
N PRO A 49 4.23 3.89 -1.75
CA PRO A 49 3.99 4.14 -0.33
C PRO A 49 5.27 4.38 0.49
N TYR A 50 6.31 3.57 0.29
CA TYR A 50 7.56 3.73 1.03
C TYR A 50 8.31 5.03 0.66
N LEU A 51 8.34 5.36 -0.64
CA LEU A 51 8.94 6.61 -1.12
C LEU A 51 8.19 7.85 -0.58
N LEU A 52 6.86 7.81 -0.60
CA LEU A 52 6.02 8.89 -0.09
C LEU A 52 6.23 9.11 1.42
N VAL A 53 6.27 8.04 2.21
CA VAL A 53 6.55 8.12 3.65
C VAL A 53 7.96 8.66 3.90
N GLY A 54 8.97 8.17 3.16
CA GLY A 54 10.34 8.67 3.26
C GLY A 54 10.46 10.16 2.95
N ALA A 55 9.83 10.61 1.86
CA ALA A 55 9.78 12.02 1.47
C ALA A 55 9.09 12.88 2.53
N LEU A 56 7.93 12.43 3.03
CA LEU A 56 7.19 13.11 4.09
C LEU A 56 8.06 13.28 5.35
N LEU A 57 8.71 12.21 5.82
CA LEU A 57 9.59 12.26 6.98
C LEU A 57 10.78 13.19 6.78
N TYR A 58 11.39 13.16 5.59
CA TYR A 58 12.47 14.08 5.22
C TYR A 58 12.04 15.55 5.35
N PHE A 59 10.87 15.92 4.79
CA PHE A 59 10.37 17.29 4.87
C PHE A 59 10.02 17.70 6.30
N ILE A 60 9.44 16.80 7.12
CA ILE A 60 9.16 17.07 8.54
C ILE A 60 10.44 17.36 9.30
N ILE A 61 11.48 16.52 9.16
CA ILE A 61 12.76 16.70 9.84
C ILE A 61 13.44 17.99 9.38
N LYS A 62 13.47 18.25 8.07
CA LYS A 62 14.04 19.47 7.49
C LYS A 62 13.36 20.72 8.05
N ASN A 63 12.02 20.74 8.08
CA ASN A 63 11.26 21.86 8.62
C ASN A 63 11.50 22.04 10.13
N LYS A 64 11.49 20.96 10.91
CA LYS A 64 11.79 21.02 12.35
C LYS A 64 13.19 21.54 12.65
N ARG A 65 14.20 21.19 11.84
CA ARG A 65 15.57 21.70 11.98
C ARG A 65 15.66 23.19 11.62
N LYS A 66 14.96 23.63 10.57
CA LYS A 66 14.91 25.05 10.18
C LYS A 66 14.25 25.94 11.23
N ASN A 67 13.24 25.43 11.93
CA ASN A 67 12.49 26.19 12.96
C ASN A 67 13.08 26.07 14.37
N LYS A 68 14.15 25.28 14.57
CA LYS A 68 14.89 25.14 15.85
C LYS A 68 16.20 25.94 15.88
N ILE A 69 16.52 26.64 14.79
CA ILE A 69 17.53 27.70 14.68
C ILE A 69 16.75 29.00 14.58
#